data_AF-A0A3N5EKZ5-F1
#
_entry.id   AF-A0A3N5EKZ5-F1
#
_cell.length_a   1.000
_cell.length_b   1.000
_cell.length_c   1.000
_cell.angle_alpha   90.00
_cell.angle_beta   90.00
_cell.angle_gamma   90.00
#
_symmetry.space_group_name_H-M   'P 1'
#
loop_
_entity.id
_entity.type
_entity.pdbx_description
1 polymer ?
#
loop_
_entity_poly.entity_id
_entity_poly.type
_entity_poly.pdbx_seq_one_letter_code
_entity_poly.pdbx_strand_id
1 'polypeptide(L)' 'MATTMVQEPREFPETHWSQLLELQNPAHPRHAEHLERLVGQYWKPAYLYLRAIRAMSAEDAEDLTQQFFAMLL' A
#
# COMPACT_ATOMS: atom_id res chain seq x y z
N MET A 1 -2.46 -32.38 10.74
CA MET A 1 -1.96 -31.42 9.73
C MET A 1 -2.77 -30.14 9.90
N ALA A 2 -2.22 -29.15 10.61
CA ALA A 2 -2.90 -27.87 10.82
C ALA A 2 -2.53 -26.95 9.65
N THR A 3 -3.50 -26.66 8.79
CA THR A 3 -3.39 -25.59 7.80
C THR A 3 -3.24 -24.29 8.57
N THR A 4 -2.03 -23.75 8.65
CA THR A 4 -1.80 -22.37 9.07
C THR A 4 -2.56 -21.49 8.08
N MET A 5 -3.73 -21.00 8.48
CA MET A 5 -4.39 -19.92 7.77
C MET A 5 -3.44 -18.72 7.92
N VAL A 6 -2.66 -18.43 6.88
CA VAL A 6 -1.98 -17.16 6.76
C VAL A 6 -3.10 -16.13 6.67
N GLN A 7 -3.46 -15.51 7.79
CA GLN A 7 -4.24 -14.29 7.76
C GLN A 7 -3.41 -13.30 6.95
N GLU A 8 -3.83 -13.03 5.72
CA GLU A 8 -3.29 -11.89 5.00
C GLU A 8 -3.55 -10.65 5.87
N PRO A 9 -2.50 -9.88 6.21
CA PRO A 9 -2.66 -8.77 7.13
C PRO A 9 -3.70 -7.81 6.55
N ARG A 10 -4.82 -7.67 7.25
CA ARG A 10 -5.77 -6.57 7.05
C ARG A 10 -5.29 -5.30 7.73
N GLU A 11 -4.19 -5.40 8.45
CA GLU A 11 -3.58 -4.33 9.22
C GLU A 11 -2.52 -3.64 8.38
N PHE A 12 -2.34 -2.35 8.65
CA PHE A 12 -1.21 -1.63 8.08
C PHE A 12 0.09 -2.22 8.64
N PRO A 13 1.04 -2.63 7.79
CA PRO A 13 2.32 -3.08 8.27
C PRO A 13 3.08 -1.90 8.90
N GLU A 14 4.03 -2.22 9.78
CA GLU A 14 4.90 -1.20 10.36
C GLU A 14 5.68 -0.49 9.24
N THR A 15 5.52 0.82 9.14
CA THR A 15 6.28 1.63 8.19
C THR A 15 7.62 2.01 8.81
N HIS A 16 8.70 1.37 8.38
CA HIS A 16 10.03 1.80 8.79
C HIS A 16 10.40 3.11 8.09
N TRP A 17 10.81 4.13 8.88
CA TRP A 17 11.25 5.43 8.36
C TRP A 17 12.37 5.33 7.32
N SER A 18 13.21 4.30 7.39
CA SER A 18 14.24 4.02 6.38
C SER A 18 13.66 3.77 4.99
N GLN A 19 12.50 3.10 4.87
CA GLN A 19 11.85 2.88 3.57
C GLN A 19 11.34 4.20 2.97
N LEU A 20 10.86 5.12 3.80
CA LEU A 20 10.44 6.45 3.33
C LEU A 20 11.64 7.32 2.95
N LEU A 21 12.78 7.19 3.64
CA LEU A 21 14.01 7.89 3.30
C LEU A 21 14.55 7.48 1.93
N GLU A 22 14.43 6.20 1.55
CA GLU A 22 14.81 5.69 0.22
C GLU A 22 13.99 6.33 -0.92
N LEU A 23 12.80 6.84 -0.61
CA LEU A 23 11.90 7.48 -1.57
C LEU A 23 12.10 9.00 -1.68
N GLN A 24 12.90 9.63 -0.82
CA GLN A 24 13.10 11.09 -0.88
C GLN A 24 13.86 11.57 -2.12
N ASN A 25 14.59 10.70 -2.81
CA ASN A 25 15.35 11.06 -4.00
C ASN A 25 14.79 10.36 -5.26
N PRO A 26 13.95 11.05 -6.06
CA PRO A 26 13.43 10.53 -7.32
C PRO A 26 14.51 10.19 -8.35
N ALA A 27 15.70 10.79 -8.26
CA ALA A 27 16.83 10.51 -9.17
C ALA A 27 17.63 9.26 -8.75
N HIS A 28 17.30 8.62 -7.64
CA HIS A 28 17.99 7.40 -7.20
C HIS A 28 17.69 6.24 -8.16
N PRO A 29 18.69 5.45 -8.60
CA PRO A 29 18.49 4.39 -9.59
C PRO A 29 17.48 3.31 -9.19
N ARG A 30 17.28 3.11 -7.89
CA ARG A 30 16.30 2.14 -7.35
C ARG A 30 15.01 2.79 -6.85
N HIS A 31 14.79 4.07 -7.09
CA HIS A 31 13.61 4.78 -6.62
C HIS A 31 12.32 4.05 -7.00
N ALA A 32 12.20 3.64 -8.27
CA ALA A 32 11.06 2.86 -8.76
C ALA A 32 10.88 1.51 -8.00
N GLU A 33 11.96 0.80 -7.69
CA GLU A 33 11.90 -0.47 -6.94
C GLU A 33 11.41 -0.25 -5.49
N HIS A 34 11.92 0.78 -4.82
CA HIS A 34 11.48 1.13 -3.46
C HIS A 34 9.99 1.50 -3.43
N LEU A 35 9.54 2.17 -4.49
CA LEU A 35 8.18 2.66 -4.64
C LEU A 35 7.20 1.53 -4.96
N GLU A 36 7.55 0.64 -5.89
CA GLU A 36 6.79 -0.59 -6.16
C GLU A 36 6.64 -1.45 -4.90
N ARG A 37 7.71 -1.58 -4.11
CA ARG A 37 7.66 -2.31 -2.84
C ARG A 37 6.70 -1.67 -1.85
N LEU A 38 6.74 -0.33 -1.73
CA LEU A 38 5.83 0.41 -0.86
C LEU A 38 4.37 0.24 -1.35
N VAL A 39 4.09 0.51 -2.63
CA VAL A 39 2.75 0.38 -3.20
C VAL A 39 2.21 -1.03 -3.00
N GLY A 40 2.99 -2.07 -3.32
CA GLY A 40 2.56 -3.46 -3.15
C GLY A 40 2.26 -3.84 -1.70
N GLN A 41 3.01 -3.30 -0.74
CA GLN A 41 2.81 -3.56 0.68
C GLN A 41 1.56 -2.83 1.24
N TYR A 42 1.26 -1.63 0.75
CA TYR A 42 0.20 -0.78 1.30
C TYR A 42 -1.11 -0.78 0.49
N TRP A 43 -1.11 -1.29 -0.74
CA TRP A 43 -2.29 -1.29 -1.61
C TRP A 43 -3.51 -1.94 -0.96
N LYS A 44 -3.37 -3.20 -0.53
CA LYS A 44 -4.45 -3.99 0.05
C LYS A 44 -4.98 -3.41 1.37
N PRO A 45 -4.14 -3.04 2.36
CA PRO A 45 -4.64 -2.41 3.58
C PRO A 45 -5.28 -1.04 3.33
N ALA A 46 -4.76 -0.23 2.39
CA ALA A 46 -5.39 1.04 2.00
C ALA A 46 -6.78 0.84 1.38
N TYR A 47 -6.90 -0.07 0.41
CA TYR A 47 -8.16 -0.43 -0.22
C TYR A 47 -9.19 -0.94 0.79
N LEU A 48 -8.79 -1.86 1.67
CA LEU A 48 -9.69 -2.40 2.70
C LEU A 48 -10.11 -1.34 3.70
N TYR A 49 -9.21 -0.43 4.07
CA TYR A 49 -9.53 0.69 4.95
C TYR A 49 -10.54 1.63 4.31
N LEU A 50 -10.34 2.04 3.06
CA LEU A 50 -11.28 2.89 2.31
C LEU A 50 -12.66 2.24 2.21
N ARG A 51 -12.70 0.92 1.92
CA ARG A 51 -13.92 0.11 1.91
C ARG A 51 -14.60 -0.03 3.26
N ALA A 52 -13.86 0.09 4.36
CA ALA A 52 -14.40 -0.03 5.71
C ALA A 52 -14.95 1.30 6.24
N ILE A 53 -14.31 2.43 5.92
CA ILE A 53 -14.71 3.75 6.44
C ILE A 53 -15.89 4.39 5.71
N ARG A 54 -16.16 3.98 4.47
CA ARG A 54 -17.28 4.49 3.67
C ARG A 54 -17.98 3.33 2.96
N ALA A 55 -19.29 3.45 2.79
CA ALA A 55 -20.08 2.60 1.91
C ALA A 55 -19.83 2.97 0.43
N MET A 56 -18.57 2.88 0.00
CA MET A 56 -18.16 3.09 -1.38
C MET A 56 -18.18 1.77 -2.15
N SER A 57 -18.35 1.85 -3.48
CA SER A 57 -18.26 0.67 -4.33
C SER A 57 -16.84 0.11 -4.35
N ALA A 58 -16.68 -1.11 -4.85
CA ALA A 58 -15.35 -1.71 -5.01
C ALA A 58 -14.49 -0.90 -6.01
N GLU A 59 -15.10 -0.40 -7.09
CA GLU A 59 -14.42 0.44 -8.09
C GLU A 59 -14.00 1.78 -7.49
N ASP A 60 -14.89 2.48 -6.78
CA ASP A 60 -14.55 3.77 -6.15
C ASP A 60 -13.38 3.61 -5.16
N ALA A 61 -13.37 2.50 -4.41
CA ALA A 61 -12.28 2.22 -3.47
C ALA A 61 -10.96 1.92 -4.19
N GLU A 62 -11.01 1.23 -5.33
CA GLU A 62 -9.84 0.95 -6.15
C GLU A 62 -9.29 2.23 -6.77
N ASP A 63 -10.15 3.05 -7.38
CA ASP A 63 -9.77 4.33 -7.99
C ASP A 63 -9.19 5.30 -6.96
N LEU A 64 -9.77 5.40 -5.76
CA LEU A 64 -9.23 6.23 -4.69
C LEU A 64 -7.88 5.70 -4.18
N THR A 65 -7.71 4.37 -4.11
CA THR A 65 -6.43 3.75 -3.74
C THR A 65 -5.37 4.07 -4.80
N GLN A 66 -5.72 3.94 -6.08
CA GLN A 66 -4.84 4.33 -7.20
C GLN A 66 -4.45 5.80 -7.10
N GLN A 67 -5.42 6.69 -6.95
CA GLN A 67 -5.19 8.12 -6.92
C GLN A 67 -4.31 8.53 -5.72
N PHE A 68 -4.49 7.89 -4.56
CA PHE A 68 -3.63 8.10 -3.39
C PHE A 68 -2.17 7.80 -3.70
N PHE A 69 -1.87 6.63 -4.29
CA PHE A 69 -0.49 6.29 -4.64
C PHE A 69 0.03 7.12 -5.82
N ALA A 70 -0.81 7.45 -6.80
CA ALA A 70 -0.42 8.30 -7.92
C ALA A 70 -0.02 9.73 -7.50
N MET A 71 -0.57 10.27 -6.41
CA MET A 71 -0.11 11.55 -5.85
C MET A 71 1.25 11.44 -5.12
N LEU A 72 1.67 10.22 -4.79
CA LEU A 72 2.95 9.93 -4.14
C LEU A 72 4.09 9.72 -5.17
N LEU A 73 3.74 9.42 -6.43
CA LEU A 73 4.63 9.25 -7.59
C LEU A 73 4.95 10.61 -8.24
#